data_AF-A0A803JJA3-F1
#
_entry.id   AF-A0A803JJA3-F1
#
_cell.length_a   1.000
_cell.length_b   1.000
_cell.length_c   1.000
_cell.angle_alpha   90.00
_cell.angle_beta   90.00
_cell.angle_gamma   90.00
#
_symmetry.space_group_name_H-M   'P 1'
#
loop_
_entity.id
_entity.type
_entity.pdbx_description
1 polymer ?
#
loop_
_entity_poly.entity_id
_entity_poly.type
_entity_poly.pdbx_seq_one_letter_code
_entity_poly.pdbx_strand_id
1 'polypeptide(L)'
;MAARKAKRVSSSFAKQSDAERHDLDSKLAAVLGSRTNANAVFDILEHLESKKEEVVQAAIRTTSKLFEVFLEKRELYIGDLPAEDDSLPDTCSAEDKYKMWMRHRYNSCVTCLLNLLQHSSFSVQELALCTLMKFIQLEGKFPLENSEWKESYRFPIELLKFVIDNLLQEETDSTLLITRFQEYLEYDDVRYYTMTATNDCIARVQQKTKQVLPPVFQTNVFCLLSSINMPVEQSSLENFLVTKNANHEDWKPTKLKEHKRVFERVWMSFLKHQLSVSLYKKVLLILHESILPHMSKPTLMIDFLTAAYDVGGAISLLALNGLFILIHQHNLEYPDFYKKLYSLLEPSIFHVKYRARFFHLANLFLSSTHLPIYLVAAFAKRLARLTLTAPPQVLLMIIPFICNLIRRHPACRALIHRPNTGDLATDPYIMEEQDPAKSQALESSLWELEVLQQHYHGDVVRAANVISRALSAQESDISGLLEISSSEVRNSS
;
A
#
# COMPACT_ATOMS: atom_id res chain seq x y z
N MET A 1 -47.89 -15.46 22.03
CA MET A 1 -47.02 -16.24 22.95
C MET A 1 -45.56 -16.34 22.50
N ALA A 2 -45.26 -16.45 21.21
CA ALA A 2 -43.88 -16.57 20.70
C ALA A 2 -42.94 -15.39 21.06
N ALA A 3 -43.42 -14.14 20.98
CA ALA A 3 -42.63 -12.95 21.35
C ALA A 3 -42.25 -12.88 22.84
N ARG A 4 -43.12 -13.36 23.75
CA ARG A 4 -42.81 -13.46 25.19
C ARG A 4 -41.83 -14.60 25.49
N LYS A 5 -41.84 -15.67 24.69
CA LYS A 5 -40.88 -16.78 24.80
C LYS A 5 -39.49 -16.34 24.32
N ALA A 6 -39.40 -15.64 23.19
CA ALA A 6 -38.14 -15.07 22.68
C ALA A 6 -37.52 -14.06 23.65
N LYS A 7 -38.33 -13.17 24.25
CA LYS A 7 -37.86 -12.19 25.24
C LYS A 7 -37.43 -12.83 26.58
N ARG A 8 -38.06 -13.94 26.98
CA ARG A 8 -37.64 -14.72 28.17
C ARG A 8 -36.33 -15.46 27.91
N VAL A 9 -36.18 -16.05 26.74
CA VAL A 9 -34.95 -16.74 26.32
C VAL A 9 -33.79 -15.76 26.22
N SER A 10 -33.97 -14.59 25.59
CA SER A 10 -32.92 -13.55 25.56
C SER A 10 -32.57 -13.02 26.97
N SER A 11 -33.56 -12.89 27.86
CA SER A 11 -33.32 -12.47 29.25
C SER A 11 -32.64 -13.54 30.12
N SER A 12 -32.84 -14.83 29.83
CA SER A 12 -32.14 -15.90 30.54
C SER A 12 -30.70 -16.04 30.05
N PHE A 13 -30.47 -15.88 28.74
CA PHE A 13 -29.12 -15.85 28.16
C PHE A 13 -28.29 -14.69 28.70
N ALA A 14 -28.85 -13.48 28.78
CA ALA A 14 -28.17 -12.32 29.37
C ALA A 14 -27.87 -12.48 30.87
N LYS A 15 -28.78 -13.07 31.64
CA LYS A 15 -28.54 -13.37 33.07
C LYS A 15 -27.46 -14.41 33.29
N GLN A 16 -27.34 -15.37 32.36
CA GLN A 16 -26.34 -16.43 32.44
C GLN A 16 -24.96 -15.92 32.00
N SER A 17 -24.88 -15.01 31.01
CA SER A 17 -23.62 -14.34 30.66
C SER A 17 -23.16 -13.36 31.74
N ASP A 18 -24.06 -12.66 32.44
CA ASP A 18 -23.70 -11.82 33.58
C ASP A 18 -23.24 -12.64 34.81
N ALA A 19 -23.82 -13.82 35.04
CA ALA A 19 -23.35 -14.73 36.07
C ALA A 19 -21.95 -15.29 35.76
N GLU A 20 -21.70 -15.67 34.51
CA GLU A 20 -20.38 -16.13 34.02
C GLU A 20 -19.33 -15.00 34.08
N ARG A 21 -19.71 -13.74 33.83
CA ARG A 21 -18.85 -12.56 34.04
C ARG A 21 -18.49 -12.33 35.50
N HIS A 22 -19.48 -12.39 36.39
CA HIS A 22 -19.23 -12.25 37.83
C HIS A 22 -18.36 -13.39 38.39
N ASP A 23 -18.50 -14.60 37.86
CA ASP A 23 -17.64 -15.73 38.21
C ASP A 23 -16.18 -15.46 37.79
N LEU A 24 -15.95 -15.00 36.56
CA LEU A 24 -14.62 -14.63 36.06
C LEU A 24 -13.96 -13.52 36.89
N ASP A 25 -14.72 -12.48 37.27
CA ASP A 25 -14.20 -11.41 38.13
C ASP A 25 -13.86 -11.90 39.55
N SER A 26 -14.67 -12.81 40.10
CA SER A 26 -14.40 -13.41 41.40
C SER A 26 -13.15 -14.30 41.39
N LYS A 27 -12.95 -15.08 40.31
CA LYS A 27 -11.77 -15.90 40.08
C LYS A 27 -10.52 -15.04 39.90
N LEU A 28 -10.62 -13.93 39.18
CA LEU A 28 -9.52 -12.97 39.05
C LEU A 28 -9.12 -12.39 40.42
N ALA A 29 -10.07 -11.98 41.24
CA ALA A 29 -9.79 -11.51 42.59
C ALA A 29 -9.14 -12.60 43.47
N ALA A 30 -9.59 -13.84 43.33
CA ALA A 30 -9.06 -14.99 44.06
C ALA A 30 -7.61 -15.34 43.66
N VAL A 31 -7.27 -15.27 42.37
CA VAL A 31 -5.90 -15.52 41.86
C VAL A 31 -4.95 -14.38 42.25
N LEU A 32 -5.41 -13.13 42.19
CA LEU A 32 -4.59 -11.97 42.58
C LEU A 32 -4.38 -11.87 44.09
N GLY A 33 -5.29 -12.45 44.89
CA GLY A 33 -5.23 -12.44 46.36
C GLY A 33 -4.41 -13.57 46.99
N SER A 34 -4.28 -14.74 46.35
CA SER A 34 -3.51 -15.87 46.91
C SER A 34 -2.89 -16.76 45.84
N ARG A 35 -1.60 -17.10 46.02
CA ARG A 35 -0.85 -18.07 45.18
C ARG A 35 -1.45 -19.49 45.23
N THR A 36 -2.27 -19.81 46.23
CA THR A 36 -2.95 -21.12 46.35
C THR A 36 -4.05 -21.31 45.31
N ASN A 37 -4.60 -20.22 44.76
CA ASN A 37 -5.70 -20.26 43.80
C ASN A 37 -5.23 -20.22 42.35
N ALA A 38 -3.93 -20.41 42.10
CA ALA A 38 -3.33 -20.32 40.78
C ALA A 38 -4.00 -21.24 39.74
N ASN A 39 -4.54 -22.39 40.16
CA ASN A 39 -5.29 -23.29 39.27
C ASN A 39 -6.52 -22.63 38.61
N ALA A 40 -7.12 -21.60 39.20
CA ALA A 40 -8.24 -20.88 38.60
C ALA A 40 -7.86 -20.15 37.30
N VAL A 41 -6.56 -20.00 36.99
CA VAL A 41 -6.09 -19.52 35.68
C VAL A 41 -6.49 -20.47 34.56
N PHE A 42 -6.51 -21.79 34.80
CA PHE A 42 -7.00 -22.76 33.81
C PHE A 42 -8.46 -22.54 33.48
N ASP A 43 -9.30 -22.37 34.50
CA ASP A 43 -10.72 -22.08 34.30
C ASP A 43 -10.89 -20.81 33.45
N ILE A 44 -10.14 -19.74 33.74
CA ILE A 44 -10.22 -18.50 32.96
C ILE A 44 -9.80 -18.73 31.49
N LEU A 45 -8.75 -19.52 31.25
CA LEU A 45 -8.30 -19.85 29.89
C LEU A 45 -9.31 -20.73 29.13
N GLU A 46 -9.97 -21.68 29.81
CA GLU A 46 -11.02 -22.49 29.20
C GLU A 46 -12.20 -21.64 28.70
N HIS A 47 -12.51 -20.54 29.39
CA HIS A 47 -13.56 -19.61 28.96
C HIS A 47 -13.19 -18.82 27.68
N LEU A 48 -11.90 -18.76 27.29
CA LEU A 48 -11.48 -18.18 26.01
C LEU A 48 -11.89 -19.06 24.82
N GLU A 49 -12.05 -20.37 25.02
CA GLU A 49 -12.48 -21.33 23.99
C GLU A 49 -14.01 -21.51 23.94
N SER A 50 -14.75 -20.71 24.71
CA SER A 50 -16.21 -20.77 24.76
C SER A 50 -16.86 -20.43 23.43
N LYS A 51 -18.01 -21.04 23.14
CA LYS A 51 -18.82 -20.74 21.95
C LYS A 51 -19.58 -19.41 22.04
N LYS A 52 -19.67 -18.81 23.24
CA LYS A 52 -20.44 -17.58 23.48
C LYS A 52 -19.53 -16.36 23.38
N GLU A 53 -19.81 -15.49 22.40
CA GLU A 53 -19.05 -14.26 22.16
C GLU A 53 -18.90 -13.37 23.41
N GLU A 54 -19.98 -13.17 24.16
CA GLU A 54 -19.97 -12.34 25.37
C GLU A 54 -19.05 -12.87 26.48
N VAL A 55 -18.91 -14.19 26.56
CA VAL A 55 -18.07 -14.88 27.55
C VAL A 55 -16.62 -14.80 27.12
N VAL A 56 -16.33 -15.03 25.84
CA VAL A 56 -14.99 -14.89 25.28
C VAL A 56 -14.48 -13.46 25.47
N GLN A 57 -15.30 -12.44 25.17
CA GLN A 57 -14.93 -11.04 25.41
C GLN A 57 -14.66 -10.74 26.89
N ALA A 58 -15.46 -11.28 27.80
CA ALA A 58 -15.24 -11.14 29.24
C ALA A 58 -13.93 -11.82 29.65
N ALA A 59 -13.71 -13.06 29.20
CA ALA A 59 -12.49 -13.82 29.46
C ALA A 59 -11.23 -13.10 28.94
N ILE A 60 -11.27 -12.51 27.73
CA ILE A 60 -10.14 -11.69 27.21
C ILE A 60 -9.84 -10.50 28.13
N ARG A 61 -10.86 -9.80 28.63
CA ARG A 61 -10.67 -8.68 29.56
C ARG A 61 -10.10 -9.15 30.90
N THR A 62 -10.59 -10.27 31.40
CA THR A 62 -10.12 -10.89 32.65
C THR A 62 -8.68 -11.35 32.51
N THR A 63 -8.29 -12.04 31.43
CA THR A 63 -6.91 -12.46 31.19
C THR A 63 -5.98 -11.29 30.94
N SER A 64 -6.44 -10.27 30.22
CA SER A 64 -5.68 -9.02 30.03
C SER A 64 -5.32 -8.39 31.38
N LYS A 65 -6.31 -8.23 32.27
CA LYS A 65 -6.10 -7.64 33.60
C LYS A 65 -5.26 -8.53 34.51
N LEU A 66 -5.43 -9.85 34.42
CA LEU A 66 -4.63 -10.81 35.17
C LEU A 66 -3.15 -10.63 34.81
N PHE A 67 -2.79 -10.84 33.55
CA PHE A 67 -1.39 -10.83 33.14
C PHE A 67 -0.76 -9.44 33.16
N GLU A 68 -1.54 -8.37 33.05
CA GLU A 68 -1.09 -7.00 33.34
C GLU A 68 -0.52 -6.89 34.77
N VAL A 69 -1.27 -7.32 35.78
CA VAL A 69 -0.82 -7.26 37.18
C VAL A 69 0.39 -8.18 37.42
N PHE A 70 0.42 -9.38 36.81
CA PHE A 70 1.54 -10.31 36.96
C PHE A 70 2.84 -9.80 36.31
N LEU A 71 2.73 -9.13 35.15
CA LEU A 71 3.87 -8.49 34.48
C LEU A 71 4.40 -7.30 35.28
N GLU A 72 3.51 -6.43 35.78
CA GLU A 72 3.87 -5.27 36.61
C GLU A 72 4.56 -5.68 37.92
N LYS A 73 4.07 -6.74 38.57
CA LYS A 73 4.66 -7.28 39.81
C LYS A 73 5.92 -8.12 39.59
N ARG A 74 6.31 -8.39 38.34
CA ARG A 74 7.42 -9.31 37.99
C ARG A 74 7.27 -10.70 38.62
N GLU A 75 6.03 -11.21 38.61
CA GLU A 75 5.67 -12.54 39.11
C GLU A 75 5.75 -13.62 38.03
N LEU A 76 6.31 -13.29 36.86
CA LEU A 76 6.63 -14.23 35.79
C LEU A 76 8.13 -14.52 35.80
N TYR A 77 8.49 -15.73 35.36
CA TYR A 77 9.89 -16.13 35.27
C TYR A 77 10.63 -15.29 34.23
N ILE A 78 11.83 -14.84 34.58
CA ILE A 78 12.70 -14.05 33.72
C ILE A 78 13.89 -14.94 33.34
N GLY A 79 14.09 -15.19 32.04
CA GLY A 79 15.13 -16.07 31.52
C GLY A 79 14.60 -17.13 30.57
N ASP A 80 15.51 -18.01 30.13
CA ASP A 80 15.17 -19.10 29.22
C ASP A 80 14.24 -20.10 29.92
N LEU A 81 13.01 -20.21 29.41
CA LEU A 81 11.97 -21.08 29.95
C LEU A 81 12.25 -22.54 29.50
N PRO A 82 12.50 -23.48 30.42
CA PRO A 82 12.57 -24.91 30.08
C PRO A 82 11.23 -25.42 29.53
N ALA A 83 11.25 -26.55 28.80
CA ALA A 83 10.00 -27.17 28.36
C ALA A 83 9.20 -27.67 29.58
N GLU A 84 7.85 -27.70 29.49
CA GLU A 84 6.99 -28.18 30.60
C GLU A 84 7.27 -29.63 31.01
N ASP A 85 7.78 -30.43 30.07
CA ASP A 85 8.08 -31.86 30.25
C ASP A 85 9.52 -32.14 30.72
N ASP A 86 10.42 -31.14 30.72
CA ASP A 86 11.78 -31.31 31.20
C ASP A 86 11.80 -31.33 32.74
N SER A 87 12.50 -32.30 33.32
CA SER A 87 12.71 -32.36 34.77
C SER A 87 13.41 -31.07 35.23
N LEU A 88 12.67 -30.19 35.91
CA LEU A 88 13.18 -28.93 36.42
C LEU A 88 14.44 -29.16 37.27
N PRO A 89 15.50 -28.36 37.12
CA PRO A 89 16.71 -28.49 37.92
C PRO A 89 16.37 -28.46 39.43
N ASP A 90 16.94 -29.39 40.21
CA ASP A 90 16.74 -29.48 41.67
C ASP A 90 17.15 -28.21 42.45
N THR A 91 17.84 -27.28 41.79
CA THR A 91 18.29 -25.99 42.32
C THR A 91 17.22 -24.88 42.28
N CYS A 92 16.05 -25.12 41.67
CA CYS A 92 15.03 -24.09 41.49
C CYS A 92 14.13 -23.93 42.74
N SER A 93 14.00 -22.71 43.28
CA SER A 93 13.18 -22.46 44.47
C SER A 93 11.68 -22.69 44.20
N ALA A 94 10.88 -22.94 45.23
CA ALA A 94 9.42 -23.09 45.07
C ALA A 94 8.76 -21.85 44.43
N GLU A 95 9.35 -20.67 44.64
CA GLU A 95 8.92 -19.42 44.01
C GLU A 95 9.27 -19.37 42.52
N ASP A 96 10.47 -19.83 42.14
CA ASP A 96 10.86 -19.89 40.73
C ASP A 96 10.01 -20.89 39.95
N LYS A 97 9.73 -22.07 40.53
CA LYS A 97 8.81 -23.07 39.93
C LYS A 97 7.41 -22.48 39.67
N TYR A 98 6.89 -21.69 40.62
CA TYR A 98 5.62 -20.98 40.44
C TYR A 98 5.68 -19.95 39.30
N LYS A 99 6.74 -19.14 39.26
CA LYS A 99 6.94 -18.12 38.22
C LYS A 99 7.09 -18.75 36.82
N MET A 100 7.75 -19.90 36.71
CA MET A 100 7.90 -20.65 35.46
C MET A 100 6.56 -21.19 34.99
N TRP A 101 5.80 -21.80 35.91
CA TRP A 101 4.45 -22.28 35.63
C TRP A 101 3.53 -21.15 35.14
N MET A 102 3.54 -19.98 35.81
CA MET A 102 2.78 -18.80 35.39
C MET A 102 3.21 -18.30 34.00
N ARG A 103 4.51 -18.38 33.65
CA ARG A 103 5.01 -18.02 32.32
C ARG A 103 4.48 -18.97 31.24
N HIS A 104 4.39 -20.27 31.49
CA HIS A 104 3.76 -21.20 30.55
C HIS A 104 2.26 -20.90 30.36
N ARG A 105 1.55 -20.56 31.45
CA ARG A 105 0.14 -20.15 31.36
C ARG A 105 -0.03 -18.83 30.58
N TYR A 106 0.90 -17.89 30.73
CA TYR A 106 0.93 -16.69 29.89
C TYR A 106 1.14 -17.04 28.40
N ASN A 107 2.09 -17.91 28.06
CA ASN A 107 2.29 -18.35 26.67
C ASN A 107 1.06 -19.08 26.12
N SER A 108 0.37 -19.85 26.95
CA SER A 108 -0.91 -20.50 26.61
C SER A 108 -1.99 -19.44 26.33
N CYS A 109 -2.08 -18.40 27.16
CA CYS A 109 -2.99 -17.26 26.96
C CYS A 109 -2.72 -16.55 25.64
N VAL A 110 -1.45 -16.23 25.35
CA VAL A 110 -1.02 -15.63 24.09
C VAL A 110 -1.44 -16.49 22.91
N THR A 111 -1.22 -17.81 22.98
CA THR A 111 -1.63 -18.75 21.93
C THR A 111 -3.15 -18.75 21.72
N CYS A 112 -3.94 -18.73 22.80
CA CYS A 112 -5.39 -18.62 22.73
C CYS A 112 -5.82 -17.30 22.08
N LEU A 113 -5.23 -16.17 22.48
CA LEU A 113 -5.52 -14.86 21.90
C LEU A 113 -5.16 -14.78 20.41
N LEU A 114 -4.06 -15.41 19.99
CA LEU A 114 -3.66 -15.51 18.59
C LEU A 114 -4.70 -16.30 17.78
N ASN A 115 -5.18 -17.42 18.31
CA ASN A 115 -6.25 -18.20 17.67
C ASN A 115 -7.56 -17.39 17.57
N LEU A 116 -7.86 -16.54 18.55
CA LEU A 116 -9.03 -15.67 18.54
C LEU A 116 -8.97 -14.56 17.48
N LEU A 117 -7.81 -14.26 16.90
CA LEU A 117 -7.71 -13.37 15.74
C LEU A 117 -8.38 -13.97 14.49
N GLN A 118 -8.62 -15.28 14.48
CA GLN A 118 -9.33 -16.00 13.41
C GLN A 118 -10.81 -16.24 13.74
N HIS A 119 -11.33 -15.66 14.83
CA HIS A 119 -12.70 -15.86 15.27
C HIS A 119 -13.71 -15.28 14.28
N SER A 120 -14.92 -15.84 14.21
CA SER A 120 -15.97 -15.40 13.26
C SER A 120 -16.48 -13.97 13.49
N SER A 121 -16.38 -13.46 14.73
CA SER A 121 -16.81 -12.11 15.10
C SER A 121 -15.64 -11.13 15.17
N PHE A 122 -15.76 -10.02 14.43
CA PHE A 122 -14.78 -8.94 14.42
C PHE A 122 -14.57 -8.29 15.80
N SER A 123 -15.61 -8.21 16.63
CA SER A 123 -15.51 -7.61 17.98
C SER A 123 -14.53 -8.38 18.88
N VAL A 124 -14.48 -9.70 18.73
CA VAL A 124 -13.58 -10.60 19.46
C VAL A 124 -12.16 -10.49 18.89
N GLN A 125 -12.02 -10.47 17.57
CA GLN A 125 -10.75 -10.29 16.89
C GLN A 125 -10.08 -8.96 17.29
N GLU A 126 -10.85 -7.87 17.28
CA GLU A 126 -10.40 -6.54 17.67
C GLU A 126 -9.91 -6.53 19.13
N LEU A 127 -10.71 -7.08 20.05
CA LEU A 127 -10.36 -7.11 21.46
C LEU A 127 -9.12 -7.98 21.73
N ALA A 128 -8.99 -9.11 21.04
CA ALA A 128 -7.81 -9.97 21.10
C ALA A 128 -6.56 -9.24 20.58
N LEU A 129 -6.66 -8.54 19.44
CA LEU A 129 -5.57 -7.74 18.87
C LEU A 129 -5.13 -6.63 19.83
N CYS A 130 -6.07 -5.85 20.37
CA CYS A 130 -5.75 -4.80 21.34
C CYS A 130 -5.08 -5.37 22.59
N THR A 131 -5.50 -6.55 23.04
CA THR A 131 -4.91 -7.23 24.20
C THR A 131 -3.48 -7.71 23.91
N LEU A 132 -3.24 -8.29 22.73
CA LEU A 132 -1.91 -8.71 22.30
C LEU A 132 -0.95 -7.51 22.16
N MET A 133 -1.42 -6.39 21.60
CA MET A 133 -0.61 -5.17 21.52
C MET A 133 -0.33 -4.57 22.90
N LYS A 134 -1.27 -4.65 23.83
CA LYS A 134 -1.05 -4.28 25.24
C LYS A 134 0.00 -5.17 25.89
N PHE A 135 -0.01 -6.47 25.61
CA PHE A 135 1.03 -7.39 26.07
C PHE A 135 2.40 -7.05 25.49
N ILE A 136 2.52 -6.71 24.20
CA ILE A 136 3.78 -6.22 23.62
C ILE A 136 4.28 -4.97 24.36
N GLN A 137 3.39 -4.02 24.66
CA GLN A 137 3.76 -2.82 25.42
C GLN A 137 4.24 -3.17 26.84
N LEU A 138 3.57 -4.11 27.52
CA LEU A 138 3.90 -4.54 28.88
C LEU A 138 5.20 -5.33 28.92
N GLU A 139 5.42 -6.28 28.01
CA GLU A 139 6.68 -7.03 27.89
C GLU A 139 7.85 -6.10 27.54
N GLY A 140 7.61 -5.03 26.77
CA GLY A 140 8.60 -3.99 26.52
C GLY A 140 8.99 -3.19 27.77
N LYS A 141 8.04 -2.94 28.69
CA LYS A 141 8.29 -2.26 29.98
C LYS A 141 8.87 -3.20 31.03
N PHE A 142 8.43 -4.46 31.04
CA PHE A 142 8.78 -5.51 32.00
C PHE A 142 9.30 -6.75 31.23
N PRO A 143 10.57 -6.72 30.77
CA PRO A 143 11.12 -7.79 29.95
C PRO A 143 11.23 -9.11 30.71
N LEU A 144 10.94 -10.20 29.99
CA LEU A 144 10.88 -11.58 30.50
C LEU A 144 12.11 -12.41 30.17
N GLU A 145 13.12 -11.79 29.55
CA GLU A 145 14.41 -12.40 29.25
C GLU A 145 15.50 -11.77 30.11
N ASN A 146 16.43 -12.60 30.61
CA ASN A 146 17.61 -12.10 31.31
C ASN A 146 18.59 -11.53 30.29
N SER A 147 18.78 -10.21 30.33
CA SER A 147 19.93 -9.57 29.70
C SER A 147 20.93 -9.22 30.78
N GLU A 148 22.22 -9.46 30.55
CA GLU A 148 23.32 -9.02 31.44
C GLU A 148 23.27 -7.49 31.71
N TRP A 149 22.56 -6.75 30.86
CA TRP A 149 22.38 -5.31 30.91
C TRP A 149 20.90 -4.98 31.21
N LYS A 150 20.60 -4.68 32.48
CA LYS A 150 19.26 -4.32 33.02
C LYS A 150 18.58 -3.15 32.32
N GLU A 151 19.31 -2.40 31.51
CA GLU A 151 18.83 -1.24 30.77
C GLU A 151 19.05 -1.42 29.26
N SER A 152 18.86 -2.61 28.69
CA SER A 152 18.90 -2.82 27.22
C SER A 152 17.49 -2.72 26.63
N TYR A 153 17.33 -2.04 25.50
CA TYR A 153 16.03 -1.91 24.82
C TYR A 153 15.75 -3.28 24.21
N ARG A 154 14.62 -3.89 24.57
CA ARG A 154 14.18 -5.13 23.95
C ARG A 154 12.72 -5.02 23.60
N PHE A 155 12.48 -4.95 22.29
CA PHE A 155 11.14 -5.05 21.75
C PHE A 155 10.72 -6.54 21.71
N PRO A 156 9.49 -6.90 22.11
CA PRO A 156 8.95 -8.26 21.99
C PRO A 156 8.71 -8.70 20.54
N ILE A 157 9.80 -8.92 19.80
CA ILE A 157 9.75 -9.20 18.36
C ILE A 157 9.03 -10.51 18.08
N GLU A 158 9.21 -11.55 18.90
CA GLU A 158 8.56 -12.85 18.68
C GLU A 158 7.04 -12.77 18.82
N LEU A 159 6.55 -12.07 19.86
CA LEU A 159 5.11 -11.85 20.02
C LEU A 159 4.54 -11.05 18.85
N LEU A 160 5.21 -9.98 18.42
CA LEU A 160 4.78 -9.21 17.25
C LEU A 160 4.80 -10.08 15.97
N LYS A 161 5.82 -10.92 15.76
CA LYS A 161 5.88 -11.84 14.62
C LYS A 161 4.66 -12.76 14.58
N PHE A 162 4.26 -13.33 15.71
CA PHE A 162 3.06 -14.17 15.78
C PHE A 162 1.78 -13.38 15.49
N VAL A 163 1.68 -12.13 15.94
CA VAL A 163 0.56 -11.24 15.58
C VAL A 163 0.54 -11.02 14.07
N ILE A 164 1.67 -10.64 13.46
CA ILE A 164 1.76 -10.40 12.01
C ILE A 164 1.44 -11.67 11.21
N ASP A 165 1.91 -12.84 11.63
CA ASP A 165 1.56 -14.11 10.98
C ASP A 165 0.05 -14.40 11.02
N ASN A 166 -0.63 -14.03 12.12
CA ASN A 166 -2.09 -14.15 12.23
C ASN A 166 -2.87 -13.05 11.49
N LEU A 167 -2.25 -11.90 11.22
CA LEU A 167 -2.83 -10.89 10.33
C LEU A 167 -2.68 -11.29 8.86
N LEU A 168 -1.55 -11.90 8.49
CA LEU A 168 -1.21 -12.29 7.12
C LEU A 168 -1.60 -13.75 6.83
N GLN A 169 -2.89 -14.06 6.96
CA GLN A 169 -3.39 -15.41 6.68
C GLN A 169 -3.44 -15.73 5.19
N GLU A 170 -3.31 -17.02 4.87
CA GLU A 170 -3.28 -17.53 3.49
C GLU A 170 -4.68 -17.63 2.86
N GLU A 171 -5.71 -17.91 3.66
CA GLU A 171 -7.06 -18.26 3.19
C GLU A 171 -8.13 -17.23 3.57
N THR A 172 -7.92 -16.49 4.65
CA THR A 172 -8.90 -15.56 5.24
C THR A 172 -8.53 -14.11 4.96
N ASP A 173 -9.53 -13.30 4.58
CA ASP A 173 -9.35 -11.85 4.43
C ASP A 173 -9.30 -11.19 5.80
N SER A 174 -8.17 -10.54 6.09
CA SER A 174 -7.91 -9.85 7.36
C SER A 174 -7.88 -8.33 7.20
N THR A 175 -8.37 -7.79 6.07
CA THR A 175 -8.31 -6.35 5.73
C THR A 175 -8.86 -5.43 6.85
N LEU A 176 -9.97 -5.80 7.48
CA LEU A 176 -10.55 -5.02 8.59
C LEU A 176 -9.64 -4.99 9.83
N LEU A 177 -9.07 -6.14 10.17
CA LEU A 177 -8.18 -6.28 11.32
C LEU A 177 -6.85 -5.56 11.07
N ILE A 178 -6.33 -5.60 9.83
CA ILE A 178 -5.17 -4.83 9.39
C ILE A 178 -5.44 -3.32 9.46
N THR A 179 -6.64 -2.89 9.07
CA THR A 179 -7.04 -1.47 9.19
C THR A 179 -7.07 -1.02 10.65
N ARG A 180 -7.55 -1.87 11.57
CA ARG A 180 -7.47 -1.59 13.00
C ARG A 180 -6.03 -1.59 13.53
N PHE A 181 -5.20 -2.50 13.02
CA PHE A 181 -3.78 -2.57 13.37
C PHE A 181 -2.99 -1.32 12.90
N GLN A 182 -3.46 -0.61 11.88
CA GLN A 182 -2.81 0.59 11.34
C GLN A 182 -2.53 1.66 12.39
N GLU A 183 -3.38 1.79 13.41
CA GLU A 183 -3.15 2.74 14.53
C GLU A 183 -1.84 2.46 15.25
N TYR A 184 -1.42 1.20 15.35
CA TYR A 184 -0.15 0.84 15.97
C TYR A 184 1.06 1.08 15.06
N LEU A 185 0.86 1.22 13.74
CA LEU A 185 1.92 1.59 12.80
C LEU A 185 2.36 3.05 12.97
N GLU A 186 1.61 3.87 13.70
CA GLU A 186 2.05 5.21 14.09
C GLU A 186 3.31 5.16 14.97
N TYR A 187 3.50 4.08 15.73
CA TYR A 187 4.72 3.86 16.52
C TYR A 187 5.88 3.39 15.63
N ASP A 188 7.02 4.07 15.72
CA ASP A 188 8.16 3.83 14.82
C ASP A 188 8.83 2.47 15.05
N ASP A 189 8.91 2.01 16.29
CA ASP A 189 9.42 0.67 16.62
C ASP A 189 8.50 -0.43 16.08
N VAL A 190 7.19 -0.32 16.31
CA VAL A 190 6.20 -1.26 15.78
C VAL A 190 6.25 -1.28 14.26
N ARG A 191 6.34 -0.12 13.60
CA ARG A 191 6.46 -0.02 12.14
C ARG A 191 7.70 -0.73 11.62
N TYR A 192 8.87 -0.46 12.22
CA TYR A 192 10.12 -1.10 11.85
C TYR A 192 10.05 -2.62 11.96
N TYR A 193 9.62 -3.12 13.12
CA TYR A 193 9.57 -4.56 13.37
C TYR A 193 8.48 -5.25 12.57
N THR A 194 7.34 -4.59 12.34
CA THR A 194 6.27 -5.09 11.46
C THR A 194 6.80 -5.30 10.04
N MET A 195 7.55 -4.34 9.50
CA MET A 195 8.16 -4.49 8.18
C MET A 195 9.11 -5.69 8.16
N THR A 196 9.98 -5.85 9.16
CA THR A 196 10.88 -7.01 9.22
C THR A 196 10.13 -8.34 9.33
N ALA A 197 9.11 -8.42 10.18
CA ALA A 197 8.29 -9.61 10.37
C ALA A 197 7.51 -9.96 9.10
N THR A 198 6.99 -8.96 8.40
CA THR A 198 6.29 -9.13 7.11
C THR A 198 7.22 -9.70 6.05
N ASN A 199 8.45 -9.20 5.95
CA ASN A 199 9.45 -9.74 5.01
C ASN A 199 9.74 -11.23 5.29
N ASP A 200 9.90 -11.58 6.56
CA ASP A 200 10.17 -12.96 6.97
C ASP A 200 8.96 -13.86 6.73
N CYS A 201 7.74 -13.35 6.96
CA CYS A 201 6.48 -14.04 6.67
C CYS A 201 6.35 -14.35 5.16
N ILE A 202 6.60 -13.36 4.29
CA ILE A 202 6.62 -13.55 2.83
C ILE A 202 7.62 -14.65 2.44
N ALA A 203 8.84 -14.61 3.00
CA ALA A 203 9.87 -15.61 2.71
C ALA A 203 9.47 -17.03 3.18
N ARG A 204 8.85 -17.17 4.36
CA ARG A 204 8.34 -18.45 4.87
C ARG A 204 7.23 -19.02 3.98
N VAL A 205 6.22 -18.21 3.67
CA VAL A 205 5.10 -18.63 2.80
C VAL A 205 5.60 -18.99 1.41
N GLN A 206 6.55 -18.24 0.87
CA GLN A 206 7.19 -18.53 -0.42
C GLN A 206 7.86 -19.91 -0.46
N GLN A 207 8.61 -20.27 0.59
CA GLN A 207 9.25 -21.59 0.70
C GLN A 207 8.21 -22.72 0.77
N LYS A 208 7.11 -22.49 1.49
CA LYS A 208 6.01 -23.47 1.64
C LYS A 208 5.22 -23.68 0.35
N THR A 209 4.94 -22.62 -0.40
CA THR A 209 4.04 -22.62 -1.57
C THR A 209 4.74 -22.80 -2.92
N LYS A 210 6.03 -23.18 -2.94
CA LYS A 210 6.82 -23.33 -4.19
C LYS A 210 6.76 -22.07 -5.07
N GLN A 211 6.95 -20.90 -4.45
CA GLN A 211 7.08 -19.58 -5.09
C GLN A 211 5.79 -18.87 -5.55
N VAL A 212 4.58 -19.45 -5.40
CA VAL A 212 3.33 -18.74 -5.74
C VAL A 212 2.59 -18.33 -4.46
N LEU A 213 2.50 -17.03 -4.22
CA LEU A 213 1.76 -16.50 -3.08
C LEU A 213 0.24 -16.60 -3.32
N PRO A 214 -0.55 -17.10 -2.35
CA PRO A 214 -2.00 -17.16 -2.44
C PRO A 214 -2.63 -15.76 -2.69
N PRO A 215 -3.69 -15.63 -3.50
CA PRO A 215 -4.30 -14.32 -3.80
C PRO A 215 -4.82 -13.56 -2.58
N VAL A 216 -5.36 -14.27 -1.57
CA VAL A 216 -5.84 -13.66 -0.32
C VAL A 216 -4.65 -13.15 0.50
N PHE A 217 -3.60 -13.97 0.65
CA PHE A 217 -2.33 -13.53 1.25
C PHE A 217 -1.76 -12.28 0.57
N GLN A 218 -1.73 -12.25 -0.77
CA GLN A 218 -1.26 -11.07 -1.51
C GLN A 218 -2.08 -9.82 -1.19
N THR A 219 -3.39 -9.96 -1.00
CA THR A 219 -4.29 -8.86 -0.65
C THR A 219 -4.05 -8.37 0.76
N ASN A 220 -3.89 -9.28 1.73
CA ASN A 220 -3.57 -8.96 3.12
C ASN A 220 -2.20 -8.25 3.23
N VAL A 221 -1.16 -8.79 2.56
CA VAL A 221 0.17 -8.16 2.52
C VAL A 221 0.09 -6.78 1.88
N PHE A 222 -0.57 -6.64 0.73
CA PHE A 222 -0.72 -5.34 0.08
C PHE A 222 -1.44 -4.34 0.98
N CYS A 223 -2.51 -4.75 1.67
CA CYS A 223 -3.23 -3.90 2.61
C CYS A 223 -2.30 -3.42 3.73
N LEU A 224 -1.56 -4.34 4.37
CA LEU A 224 -0.64 -4.01 5.43
C LEU A 224 0.45 -3.04 4.95
N LEU A 225 1.09 -3.31 3.81
CA LEU A 225 2.13 -2.46 3.25
C LEU A 225 1.62 -1.08 2.82
N SER A 226 0.40 -1.01 2.29
CA SER A 226 -0.23 0.26 1.90
C SER A 226 -0.63 1.13 3.09
N SER A 227 -0.84 0.52 4.26
CA SER A 227 -1.12 1.23 5.52
C SER A 227 0.14 1.80 6.19
N ILE A 228 1.33 1.44 5.73
CA ILE A 228 2.59 1.94 6.32
C ILE A 228 2.89 3.34 5.79
N ASN A 229 2.72 4.33 6.67
CA ASN A 229 3.15 5.70 6.40
C ASN A 229 4.62 5.87 6.82
N MET A 230 5.49 6.17 5.87
CA MET A 230 6.93 6.34 6.13
C MET A 230 7.24 7.77 6.57
N PRO A 231 8.13 7.97 7.55
CA PRO A 231 8.53 9.31 7.96
C PRO A 231 9.39 9.98 6.86
N VAL A 232 9.19 11.28 6.64
CA VAL A 232 9.95 12.05 5.64
C VAL A 232 11.27 12.55 6.24
N GLU A 233 11.23 12.95 7.51
CA GLU A 233 12.36 13.56 8.22
C GLU A 233 12.79 12.72 9.43
N GLN A 234 14.08 12.78 9.78
CA GLN A 234 14.62 12.08 10.95
C GLN A 234 14.01 12.59 12.27
N SER A 235 13.66 13.87 12.34
CA SER A 235 12.96 14.53 13.45
C SER A 235 11.56 13.99 13.71
N SER A 236 10.95 13.30 12.73
CA SER A 236 9.60 12.72 12.92
C SER A 236 9.61 11.38 13.66
N LEU A 237 10.79 10.81 13.95
CA LEU A 237 10.96 9.56 14.68
C LEU A 237 10.99 9.80 16.20
N GLU A 238 9.85 10.15 16.78
CA GLU A 238 9.72 10.46 18.21
C GLU A 238 8.72 9.56 18.94
N ASN A 239 7.84 8.87 18.21
CA ASN A 239 6.73 8.12 18.79
C ASN A 239 7.06 6.62 18.87
N PHE A 240 7.54 6.17 20.03
CA PHE A 240 7.89 4.77 20.28
C PHE A 240 6.92 4.12 21.26
N LEU A 241 6.44 2.92 20.95
CA LEU A 241 5.55 2.15 21.83
C LEU A 241 6.29 1.71 23.11
N VAL A 242 7.55 1.29 22.95
CA VAL A 242 8.44 0.90 24.05
C VAL A 242 9.48 2.00 24.27
N THR A 243 9.20 2.89 25.22
CA THR A 243 10.09 4.00 25.57
C THR A 243 11.31 3.54 26.35
N LYS A 244 12.48 4.12 26.09
CA LYS A 244 13.72 3.85 26.83
C LYS A 244 14.46 5.14 27.22
N ASN A 245 15.16 5.08 28.35
CA ASN A 245 15.86 6.20 28.99
C ASN A 245 17.34 6.35 28.61
N ALA A 246 17.89 5.54 27.70
CA ALA A 246 19.33 5.51 27.42
C ALA A 246 19.66 5.54 25.92
N ASN A 247 20.50 6.52 25.55
CA ASN A 247 21.05 6.75 24.22
C ASN A 247 22.01 5.61 23.82
N HIS A 248 21.57 4.75 22.91
CA HIS A 248 22.48 3.91 22.15
C HIS A 248 22.39 4.28 20.68
N GLU A 249 23.52 4.73 20.12
CA GLU A 249 23.69 5.04 18.70
C GLU A 249 23.40 3.84 17.79
N ASP A 250 23.29 2.62 18.32
CA ASP A 250 23.08 1.37 17.57
C ASP A 250 21.60 0.95 17.41
N TRP A 251 20.66 1.74 17.92
CA TRP A 251 19.25 1.40 17.81
C TRP A 251 18.73 1.58 16.36
N LYS A 252 18.63 0.49 15.60
CA LYS A 252 18.21 0.53 14.18
C LYS A 252 16.85 1.22 13.95
N PRO A 253 15.81 0.99 14.77
CA PRO A 253 14.53 1.71 14.70
C PRO A 253 14.58 3.24 14.83
N THR A 254 15.65 3.85 15.35
CA THR A 254 15.76 5.33 15.36
C THR A 254 16.36 5.89 14.10
N LYS A 255 16.93 5.06 13.22
CA LYS A 255 17.60 5.49 12.00
C LYS A 255 16.65 5.42 10.83
N LEU A 256 16.26 6.57 10.26
CA LEU A 256 15.41 6.62 9.07
C LEU A 256 15.99 5.84 7.89
N LYS A 257 17.32 5.81 7.76
CA LYS A 257 18.01 5.01 6.73
C LYS A 257 17.70 3.51 6.84
N GLU A 258 17.62 2.97 8.06
CA GLU A 258 17.28 1.56 8.27
C GLU A 258 15.81 1.29 7.97
N HIS A 259 14.90 2.21 8.34
CA HIS A 259 13.49 2.15 7.94
C HIS A 259 13.33 2.08 6.42
N LYS A 260 13.95 3.02 5.67
CA LYS A 260 13.91 3.02 4.21
C LYS A 260 14.47 1.74 3.59
N ARG A 261 15.53 1.17 4.18
CA ARG A 261 16.15 -0.08 3.72
C ARG A 261 15.25 -1.30 3.93
N VAL A 262 14.59 -1.39 5.08
CA VAL A 262 13.64 -2.49 5.35
C VAL A 262 12.39 -2.32 4.48
N PHE A 263 11.86 -1.10 4.36
CA PHE A 263 10.73 -0.78 3.48
C PHE A 263 10.99 -1.22 2.03
N GLU A 264 12.14 -0.82 1.46
CA GLU A 264 12.56 -1.26 0.13
C GLU A 264 12.64 -2.79 0.03
N ARG A 265 13.27 -3.45 1.00
CA ARG A 265 13.42 -4.91 0.99
C ARG A 265 12.07 -5.62 0.97
N VAL A 266 11.11 -5.18 1.78
CA VAL A 266 9.79 -5.80 1.89
C VAL A 266 9.02 -5.62 0.59
N TRP A 267 8.98 -4.40 0.05
CA TRP A 267 8.33 -4.14 -1.24
C TRP A 267 8.96 -4.92 -2.38
N MET A 268 10.31 -4.98 -2.45
CA MET A 268 10.99 -5.77 -3.46
C MET A 268 10.73 -7.28 -3.29
N SER A 269 10.66 -7.78 -2.05
CA SER A 269 10.29 -9.17 -1.77
C SER A 269 8.88 -9.48 -2.26
N PHE A 270 7.93 -8.58 -2.00
CA PHE A 270 6.56 -8.71 -2.45
C PHE A 270 6.43 -8.65 -3.98
N LEU A 271 7.06 -7.66 -4.63
CA LEU A 271 6.94 -7.39 -6.07
C LEU A 271 7.67 -8.40 -6.97
N LYS A 272 8.58 -9.22 -6.42
CA LYS A 272 9.19 -10.35 -7.15
C LYS A 272 8.17 -11.41 -7.56
N HIS A 273 7.00 -11.45 -6.94
CA HIS A 273 5.98 -12.46 -7.17
C HIS A 273 4.97 -12.02 -8.24
N GLN A 274 4.35 -12.98 -8.92
CA GLN A 274 3.28 -12.69 -9.88
C GLN A 274 2.02 -12.23 -9.13
N LEU A 275 1.79 -10.92 -9.16
CA LEU A 275 0.60 -10.31 -8.56
C LEU A 275 -0.61 -10.43 -9.49
N SER A 276 -1.80 -10.53 -8.91
CA SER A 276 -3.05 -10.40 -9.67
C SER A 276 -3.14 -9.04 -10.38
N VAL A 277 -3.81 -9.00 -11.54
CA VAL A 277 -3.94 -7.77 -12.35
C VAL A 277 -4.56 -6.60 -11.57
N SER A 278 -5.47 -6.89 -10.64
CA SER A 278 -6.09 -5.87 -9.77
C SER A 278 -5.09 -5.28 -8.78
N LEU A 279 -4.31 -6.12 -8.09
CA LEU A 279 -3.26 -5.69 -7.17
C LEU A 279 -2.13 -4.96 -7.89
N TYR A 280 -1.72 -5.47 -9.06
CA TYR A 280 -0.68 -4.84 -9.87
C TYR A 280 -1.04 -3.38 -10.23
N LYS A 281 -2.28 -3.13 -10.65
CA LYS A 281 -2.78 -1.78 -10.92
C LYS A 281 -2.83 -0.91 -9.66
N LYS A 282 -3.23 -1.47 -8.51
CA LYS A 282 -3.27 -0.75 -7.22
C LYS A 282 -1.86 -0.33 -6.78
N VAL A 283 -0.86 -1.21 -6.90
CA VAL A 283 0.54 -0.91 -6.61
C VAL A 283 1.03 0.23 -7.51
N LEU A 284 0.87 0.11 -8.84
CA LEU A 284 1.34 1.14 -9.77
C LEU A 284 0.66 2.50 -9.55
N LEU A 285 -0.58 2.51 -9.05
CA LEU A 285 -1.32 3.74 -8.76
C LEU A 285 -0.70 4.55 -7.60
N ILE A 286 -0.16 3.87 -6.60
CA ILE A 286 0.42 4.49 -5.39
C ILE A 286 1.95 4.57 -5.44
N LEU A 287 2.59 3.90 -6.41
CA LEU A 287 4.03 3.71 -6.51
C LEU A 287 4.80 5.03 -6.48
N HIS A 288 4.37 6.01 -7.27
CA HIS A 288 5.09 7.26 -7.49
C HIS A 288 5.05 8.20 -6.27
N GLU A 289 3.93 8.20 -5.52
CA GLU A 289 3.72 9.07 -4.35
C GLU A 289 4.15 8.41 -3.03
N SER A 290 3.85 7.12 -2.83
CA SER A 290 3.95 6.45 -1.52
C SER A 290 5.04 5.39 -1.42
N ILE A 291 5.62 4.94 -2.54
CA ILE A 291 6.62 3.86 -2.53
C ILE A 291 8.01 4.40 -2.90
N LEU A 292 8.16 4.98 -4.10
CA LEU A 292 9.47 5.45 -4.60
C LEU A 292 10.17 6.45 -3.67
N PRO A 293 9.51 7.48 -3.10
CA PRO A 293 10.20 8.47 -2.25
C PRO A 293 10.81 7.90 -0.97
N HIS A 294 10.30 6.75 -0.51
CA HIS A 294 10.69 6.12 0.74
C HIS A 294 11.64 4.93 0.56
N MET A 295 11.98 4.58 -0.68
CA MET A 295 13.01 3.57 -0.97
C MET A 295 14.42 4.14 -0.75
N SER A 296 15.36 3.27 -0.38
CA SER A 296 16.77 3.68 -0.21
C SER A 296 17.49 3.84 -1.55
N LYS A 297 17.14 3.01 -2.54
CA LYS A 297 17.61 3.01 -3.92
C LYS A 297 16.42 2.76 -4.87
N PRO A 298 15.67 3.81 -5.25
CA PRO A 298 14.50 3.68 -6.11
C PRO A 298 14.80 3.10 -7.51
N THR A 299 16.06 3.21 -7.97
CA THR A 299 16.51 2.68 -9.27
C THR A 299 16.35 1.17 -9.41
N LEU A 300 16.29 0.41 -8.31
CA LEU A 300 16.00 -1.03 -8.34
C LEU A 300 14.61 -1.37 -8.91
N MET A 301 13.71 -0.39 -8.96
CA MET A 301 12.36 -0.56 -9.52
C MET A 301 12.33 -0.47 -11.05
N ILE A 302 13.45 -0.17 -11.71
CA ILE A 302 13.51 -0.01 -13.17
C ILE A 302 13.02 -1.26 -13.91
N ASP A 303 13.49 -2.45 -13.52
CA ASP A 303 13.14 -3.69 -14.21
C ASP A 303 11.64 -4.00 -14.07
N PHE A 304 11.09 -3.78 -12.87
CA PHE A 304 9.68 -3.93 -12.59
C PHE A 304 8.83 -2.95 -13.41
N LEU A 305 9.21 -1.66 -13.43
CA LEU A 305 8.51 -0.62 -14.17
C LEU A 305 8.63 -0.78 -15.68
N THR A 306 9.77 -1.25 -16.17
CA THR A 306 10.00 -1.54 -17.58
C THR A 306 9.11 -2.70 -18.00
N ALA A 307 9.10 -3.80 -17.24
CA ALA A 307 8.19 -4.91 -17.47
C ALA A 307 6.72 -4.46 -17.45
N ALA A 308 6.33 -3.62 -16.47
CA ALA A 308 4.98 -3.04 -16.39
C ALA A 308 4.63 -2.20 -17.63
N TYR A 309 5.59 -1.42 -18.11
CA TYR A 309 5.45 -0.55 -19.27
C TYR A 309 5.35 -1.34 -20.58
N ASP A 310 5.95 -2.52 -20.63
CA ASP A 310 5.92 -3.43 -21.78
C ASP A 310 4.60 -4.20 -21.93
N VAL A 311 3.79 -4.33 -20.86
CA VAL A 311 2.50 -5.06 -20.90
C VAL A 311 1.47 -4.42 -21.84
N GLY A 312 1.45 -3.09 -21.93
CA GLY A 312 0.47 -2.34 -22.71
C GLY A 312 -0.81 -1.97 -21.94
N GLY A 313 -1.63 -1.11 -22.56
CA GLY A 313 -2.92 -0.68 -22.03
C GLY A 313 -2.81 0.13 -20.73
N ALA A 314 -3.78 -0.03 -19.83
CA ALA A 314 -3.86 0.76 -18.59
C ALA A 314 -2.66 0.57 -17.64
N ILE A 315 -1.96 -0.57 -17.71
CA ILE A 315 -0.81 -0.87 -16.86
C ILE A 315 0.39 0.01 -17.27
N SER A 316 0.68 0.10 -18.57
CA SER A 316 1.77 0.97 -19.07
C SER A 316 1.56 2.44 -18.71
N LEU A 317 0.31 2.91 -18.74
CA LEU A 317 -0.01 4.29 -18.37
C LEU A 317 0.26 4.57 -16.89
N LEU A 318 -0.03 3.61 -16.00
CA LEU A 318 0.26 3.73 -14.58
C LEU A 318 1.76 3.65 -14.31
N ALA A 319 2.47 2.76 -15.02
CA ALA A 319 3.92 2.63 -14.91
C ALA A 319 4.68 3.89 -15.37
N LEU A 320 4.12 4.65 -16.32
CA LEU A 320 4.74 5.86 -16.86
C LEU A 320 5.04 6.92 -15.78
N ASN A 321 4.19 7.05 -14.75
CA ASN A 321 4.45 7.94 -13.61
C ASN A 321 5.70 7.52 -12.83
N GLY A 322 5.84 6.22 -12.55
CA GLY A 322 7.00 5.69 -11.84
C GLY A 322 8.28 5.86 -12.67
N LEU A 323 8.21 5.57 -13.98
CA LEU A 323 9.33 5.79 -14.89
C LEU A 323 9.72 7.27 -14.98
N PHE A 324 8.75 8.18 -15.03
CA PHE A 324 9.01 9.62 -15.02
C PHE A 324 9.85 10.03 -13.81
N ILE A 325 9.48 9.57 -12.61
CA ILE A 325 10.24 9.85 -11.39
C ILE A 325 11.67 9.30 -11.48
N LEU A 326 11.84 8.05 -11.94
CA LEU A 326 13.18 7.48 -12.09
C LEU A 326 14.04 8.22 -13.12
N ILE A 327 13.47 8.60 -14.25
CA ILE A 327 14.18 9.34 -15.31
C ILE A 327 14.56 10.73 -14.82
N HIS A 328 13.61 11.45 -14.21
CA HIS A 328 13.79 12.87 -13.85
C HIS A 328 14.54 13.08 -12.54
N GLN A 329 14.24 12.30 -11.49
CA GLN A 329 14.83 12.49 -10.16
C GLN A 329 16.06 11.62 -9.92
N HIS A 330 16.18 10.49 -10.62
CA HIS A 330 17.31 9.55 -10.47
C HIS A 330 18.18 9.45 -11.74
N ASN A 331 17.99 10.35 -12.71
CA ASN A 331 18.78 10.46 -13.95
C ASN A 331 18.92 9.14 -14.71
N LEU A 332 17.85 8.34 -14.69
CA LEU A 332 17.85 7.02 -15.30
C LEU A 332 17.63 7.14 -16.81
N GLU A 333 18.52 6.55 -17.60
CA GLU A 333 18.37 6.48 -19.06
C GLU A 333 17.47 5.30 -19.43
N TYR A 334 16.34 5.58 -20.07
CA TYR A 334 15.48 4.56 -20.66
C TYR A 334 15.60 4.59 -22.18
N PRO A 335 16.24 3.58 -22.81
CA PRO A 335 16.35 3.49 -24.26
C PRO A 335 14.97 3.49 -24.93
N ASP A 336 14.85 4.12 -26.09
CA ASP A 336 13.62 4.15 -26.89
C ASP A 336 12.37 4.68 -26.15
N PHE A 337 12.55 5.48 -25.09
CA PHE A 337 11.46 6.06 -24.30
C PHE A 337 10.37 6.69 -25.17
N TYR A 338 10.75 7.57 -26.08
CA TYR A 338 9.82 8.28 -26.94
C TYR A 338 9.17 7.39 -28.00
N LYS A 339 9.87 6.38 -28.50
CA LYS A 339 9.31 5.39 -29.42
C LYS A 339 8.16 4.64 -28.75
N LYS A 340 8.34 4.27 -27.50
CA LYS A 340 7.30 3.58 -26.73
C LYS A 340 6.17 4.51 -26.30
N LEU A 341 6.49 5.74 -25.87
CA LEU A 341 5.48 6.76 -25.59
C LEU A 341 4.61 7.03 -26.83
N TYR A 342 5.23 7.06 -28.02
CA TYR A 342 4.54 7.21 -29.29
C TYR A 342 3.64 6.01 -29.59
N SER A 343 4.08 4.77 -29.32
CA SER A 343 3.27 3.56 -29.49
C SER A 343 2.03 3.49 -28.59
N LEU A 344 2.04 4.16 -27.43
CA LEU A 344 0.89 4.21 -26.52
C LEU A 344 -0.24 5.13 -27.00
N LEU A 345 0.02 5.98 -28.00
CA LEU A 345 -0.98 6.85 -28.61
C LEU A 345 -1.81 6.06 -29.61
N GLU A 346 -2.71 5.24 -29.08
CA GLU A 346 -3.73 4.50 -29.82
C GLU A 346 -5.12 5.07 -29.58
N PRO A 347 -6.13 4.81 -30.43
CA PRO A 347 -7.51 5.30 -30.22
C PRO A 347 -8.10 4.91 -28.86
N SER A 348 -7.65 3.79 -28.29
CA SER A 348 -8.07 3.28 -26.99
C SER A 348 -7.75 4.25 -25.83
N ILE A 349 -6.71 5.09 -25.96
CA ILE A 349 -6.20 5.98 -24.90
C ILE A 349 -7.27 6.96 -24.39
N PHE A 350 -8.19 7.37 -25.26
CA PHE A 350 -9.24 8.34 -24.95
C PHE A 350 -10.32 7.79 -24.02
N HIS A 351 -10.44 6.46 -23.94
CA HIS A 351 -11.44 5.77 -23.14
C HIS A 351 -10.87 5.24 -21.82
N VAL A 352 -9.55 5.36 -21.59
CA VAL A 352 -8.93 4.85 -20.37
C VAL A 352 -9.17 5.80 -19.19
N LYS A 353 -9.47 5.23 -18.01
CA LYS A 353 -9.68 5.96 -16.75
C LYS A 353 -8.57 6.94 -16.40
N TYR A 354 -7.32 6.62 -16.76
CA TYR A 354 -6.13 7.39 -16.39
C TYR A 354 -5.62 8.33 -17.49
N ARG A 355 -6.47 8.69 -18.49
CA ARG A 355 -6.08 9.56 -19.62
C ARG A 355 -5.52 10.91 -19.18
N ALA A 356 -6.12 11.56 -18.18
CA ALA A 356 -5.70 12.88 -17.70
C ALA A 356 -4.25 12.87 -17.21
N ARG A 357 -3.90 11.84 -16.42
CA ARG A 357 -2.54 11.61 -15.93
C ARG A 357 -1.56 11.36 -17.07
N PHE A 358 -1.94 10.53 -18.04
CA PHE A 358 -1.10 10.27 -19.21
C PHE A 358 -0.81 11.55 -20.01
N PHE A 359 -1.84 12.34 -20.35
CA PHE A 359 -1.64 13.56 -21.13
C PHE A 359 -0.91 14.65 -20.35
N HIS A 360 -1.06 14.69 -19.03
CA HIS A 360 -0.23 15.54 -18.17
C HIS A 360 1.26 15.20 -18.31
N LEU A 361 1.61 13.92 -18.15
CA LEU A 361 3.00 13.46 -18.31
C LEU A 361 3.51 13.65 -19.74
N ALA A 362 2.69 13.33 -20.75
CA ALA A 362 3.06 13.49 -22.15
C ALA A 362 3.37 14.96 -22.48
N ASN A 363 2.59 15.92 -21.94
CA ASN A 363 2.88 17.34 -22.10
C ASN A 363 4.23 17.71 -21.47
N LEU A 364 4.55 17.15 -20.30
CA LEU A 364 5.80 17.38 -19.59
C LEU A 364 7.01 16.75 -20.30
N PHE A 365 6.87 15.55 -20.86
CA PHE A 365 7.92 14.94 -21.68
C PHE A 365 8.17 15.72 -22.96
N LEU A 366 7.10 16.15 -23.64
CA LEU A 366 7.18 16.89 -24.89
C LEU A 366 7.42 18.40 -24.70
N SER A 367 7.57 18.90 -23.46
CA SER A 367 8.03 20.27 -23.20
C SER A 367 9.56 20.40 -23.20
N SER A 368 10.30 19.28 -23.31
CA SER A 368 11.76 19.33 -23.36
C SER A 368 12.25 20.09 -24.60
N THR A 369 13.18 21.01 -24.40
CA THR A 369 13.78 21.83 -25.47
C THR A 369 14.74 21.05 -26.37
N HIS A 370 15.22 19.89 -25.91
CA HIS A 370 16.22 19.08 -26.62
C HIS A 370 15.62 18.03 -27.57
N LEU A 371 14.31 18.10 -27.82
CA LEU A 371 13.65 17.14 -28.70
C LEU A 371 13.93 17.44 -30.17
N PRO A 372 14.25 16.42 -30.98
CA PRO A 372 14.45 16.61 -32.40
C PRO A 372 13.11 16.91 -33.09
N ILE A 373 13.15 17.73 -34.13
CA ILE A 373 11.96 18.24 -34.82
C ILE A 373 11.10 17.11 -35.40
N TYR A 374 11.72 16.06 -35.96
CA TYR A 374 11.00 14.91 -36.52
C TYR A 374 10.09 14.25 -35.47
N LEU A 375 10.53 14.22 -34.21
CA LEU A 375 9.84 13.55 -33.12
C LEU A 375 8.57 14.33 -32.75
N VAL A 376 8.71 15.63 -32.55
CA VAL A 376 7.58 16.51 -32.24
C VAL A 376 6.57 16.50 -33.38
N ALA A 377 7.03 16.51 -34.63
CA ALA A 377 6.17 16.39 -35.81
C ALA A 377 5.40 15.06 -35.83
N ALA A 378 6.06 13.93 -35.53
CA ALA A 378 5.43 12.62 -35.43
C ALA A 378 4.33 12.59 -34.36
N PHE A 379 4.62 13.08 -33.14
CA PHE A 379 3.63 13.17 -32.07
C PHE A 379 2.45 14.07 -32.44
N ALA A 380 2.71 15.25 -33.00
CA ALA A 380 1.66 16.17 -33.44
C ALA A 380 0.75 15.55 -34.50
N LYS A 381 1.33 14.89 -35.52
CA LYS A 381 0.59 14.24 -36.60
C LYS A 381 -0.19 13.01 -36.12
N ARG A 382 0.39 12.16 -35.27
CA ARG A 382 -0.34 11.01 -34.68
C ARG A 382 -1.52 11.49 -33.85
N LEU A 383 -1.32 12.47 -32.97
CA LEU A 383 -2.40 13.08 -32.19
C LEU A 383 -3.50 13.66 -33.10
N ALA A 384 -3.12 14.37 -34.17
CA ALA A 384 -4.06 14.90 -35.14
C ALA A 384 -4.86 13.78 -35.83
N ARG A 385 -4.23 12.69 -36.27
CA ARG A 385 -4.95 11.53 -36.84
C ARG A 385 -5.94 10.92 -35.85
N LEU A 386 -5.53 10.78 -34.59
CA LEU A 386 -6.39 10.25 -33.53
C LEU A 386 -7.58 11.17 -33.22
N THR A 387 -7.47 12.49 -33.47
CA THR A 387 -8.61 13.40 -33.26
C THR A 387 -9.82 13.05 -34.12
N LEU A 388 -9.64 12.42 -35.29
CA LEU A 388 -10.76 12.06 -36.17
C LEU A 388 -11.73 11.05 -35.55
N THR A 389 -11.27 10.25 -34.59
CA THR A 389 -12.09 9.26 -33.86
C THR A 389 -12.35 9.66 -32.41
N ALA A 390 -11.82 10.81 -31.98
CA ALA A 390 -11.90 11.26 -30.59
C ALA A 390 -13.24 11.94 -30.26
N PRO A 391 -13.75 11.79 -29.03
CA PRO A 391 -14.95 12.49 -28.60
C PRO A 391 -14.68 13.99 -28.31
N PRO A 392 -15.71 14.87 -28.32
CA PRO A 392 -15.52 16.32 -28.24
C PRO A 392 -14.72 16.80 -27.04
N GLN A 393 -14.95 16.23 -25.86
CA GLN A 393 -14.21 16.59 -24.65
C GLN A 393 -12.70 16.35 -24.78
N VAL A 394 -12.31 15.34 -25.56
CA VAL A 394 -10.90 15.02 -25.83
C VAL A 394 -10.34 15.96 -26.89
N LEU A 395 -11.13 16.34 -27.90
CA LEU A 395 -10.72 17.32 -28.92
C LEU A 395 -10.33 18.67 -28.30
N LEU A 396 -11.12 19.13 -27.32
CA LEU A 396 -10.84 20.38 -26.60
C LEU A 396 -9.51 20.36 -25.86
N MET A 397 -9.00 19.18 -25.48
CA MET A 397 -7.70 19.00 -24.85
C MET A 397 -6.58 18.83 -25.88
N ILE A 398 -6.78 18.01 -26.91
CA ILE A 398 -5.75 17.65 -27.90
C ILE A 398 -5.42 18.81 -28.85
N ILE A 399 -6.41 19.61 -29.27
CA ILE A 399 -6.15 20.72 -30.19
C ILE A 399 -5.20 21.74 -29.54
N PRO A 400 -5.43 22.26 -28.31
CA PRO A 400 -4.45 23.09 -27.62
C PRO A 400 -3.11 22.40 -27.39
N PHE A 401 -3.11 21.09 -27.13
CA PHE A 401 -1.88 20.29 -26.99
C PHE A 401 -1.03 20.35 -28.26
N ILE A 402 -1.60 20.05 -29.42
CA ILE A 402 -0.89 20.12 -30.71
C ILE A 402 -0.43 21.55 -30.98
N CYS A 403 -1.28 22.55 -30.73
CA CYS A 403 -0.90 23.96 -30.87
C CYS A 403 0.29 24.34 -29.97
N ASN A 404 0.32 23.87 -28.72
CA ASN A 404 1.44 24.11 -27.81
C ASN A 404 2.73 23.43 -28.30
N LEU A 405 2.67 22.21 -28.84
CA LEU A 405 3.84 21.57 -29.47
C LEU A 405 4.41 22.41 -30.62
N ILE A 406 3.54 22.93 -31.49
CA ILE A 406 3.96 23.76 -32.64
C ILE A 406 4.46 25.13 -32.19
N ARG A 407 3.92 25.70 -31.10
CA ARG A 407 4.43 26.93 -30.48
C ARG A 407 5.85 26.74 -29.94
N ARG A 408 6.09 25.63 -29.23
CA ARG A 408 7.41 25.28 -28.67
C ARG A 408 8.44 24.99 -29.76
N HIS A 409 8.01 24.39 -30.86
CA HIS A 409 8.88 24.02 -31.98
C HIS A 409 8.41 24.68 -33.30
N PRO A 410 8.78 25.95 -33.57
CA PRO A 410 8.32 26.70 -34.74
C PRO A 410 8.64 26.03 -36.09
N ALA A 411 9.66 25.18 -36.16
CA ALA A 411 9.96 24.38 -37.35
C ALA A 411 8.80 23.43 -37.76
N CYS A 412 7.98 23.01 -36.80
CA CYS A 412 6.77 22.21 -37.07
C CYS A 412 5.63 23.03 -37.72
N ARG A 413 5.76 24.35 -37.87
CA ARG A 413 4.79 25.17 -38.62
C ARG A 413 4.68 24.75 -40.09
N ALA A 414 5.71 24.07 -40.63
CA ALA A 414 5.66 23.44 -41.95
C ALA A 414 4.54 22.38 -42.08
N LEU A 415 4.00 21.87 -40.98
CA LEU A 415 2.84 20.98 -40.98
C LEU A 415 1.51 21.72 -41.22
N ILE A 416 1.44 23.01 -40.88
CA ILE A 416 0.26 23.86 -41.06
C ILE A 416 0.31 24.55 -42.42
N HIS A 417 1.46 25.14 -42.78
CA HIS A 417 1.62 25.91 -44.00
C HIS A 417 2.91 25.56 -44.71
N ARG A 418 2.80 25.18 -45.99
CA ARG A 418 3.93 24.93 -46.89
C ARG A 418 3.87 25.85 -48.09
N PRO A 419 4.85 26.74 -48.29
CA PRO A 419 4.84 27.68 -49.40
C PRO A 419 5.11 27.01 -50.75
N ASN A 420 5.89 25.92 -50.79
CA ASN A 420 6.17 25.14 -52.00
C ASN A 420 5.54 23.75 -51.86
N THR A 421 4.34 23.56 -52.40
CA THR A 421 3.76 22.24 -52.61
C THR A 421 3.84 21.93 -54.10
N GLY A 422 4.69 20.98 -54.49
CA GLY A 422 4.37 20.19 -55.67
C GLY A 422 3.11 19.37 -55.35
N ASP A 423 2.33 18.98 -56.35
CA ASP A 423 1.09 18.20 -56.15
C ASP A 423 1.37 16.95 -55.30
N LEU A 424 1.04 17.03 -54.00
CA LEU A 424 1.10 15.90 -53.08
C LEU A 424 -0.12 15.03 -53.36
N ALA A 425 -0.03 14.17 -54.36
CA ALA A 425 -1.10 13.23 -54.72
C ALA A 425 -1.44 12.23 -53.60
N THR A 426 -0.55 12.05 -52.61
CA THR A 426 -0.75 11.13 -51.48
C THR A 426 0.01 11.63 -50.24
N ASP A 427 -0.60 11.50 -49.06
CA ASP A 427 0.00 11.81 -47.76
C ASP A 427 1.11 10.79 -47.43
N PRO A 428 2.39 11.20 -47.23
CA PRO A 428 3.50 10.30 -46.95
C PRO A 428 3.48 9.73 -45.51
N TYR A 429 2.65 10.26 -44.61
CA TYR A 429 2.65 9.82 -43.20
C TYR A 429 2.14 8.39 -43.00
N ILE A 430 2.93 7.58 -42.29
CA ILE A 430 2.62 6.17 -41.96
C ILE A 430 2.10 6.08 -40.52
N MET A 431 0.81 5.77 -40.35
CA MET A 431 0.16 5.73 -39.03
C MET A 431 0.56 4.50 -38.21
N GLU A 432 0.87 3.39 -38.86
CA GLU A 432 1.12 2.07 -38.28
C GLU A 432 2.56 1.91 -37.80
N GLU A 433 3.45 2.80 -38.25
CA GLU A 433 4.84 2.83 -37.84
C GLU A 433 4.95 3.18 -36.35
N GLN A 434 5.79 2.43 -35.62
CA GLN A 434 5.99 2.61 -34.19
C GLN A 434 7.21 3.48 -33.89
N ASP A 435 8.14 3.59 -34.83
CA ASP A 435 9.27 4.49 -34.73
C ASP A 435 8.91 5.90 -35.24
N PRO A 436 8.85 6.92 -34.37
CA PRO A 436 8.51 8.27 -34.80
C PRO A 436 9.48 8.82 -35.87
N ALA A 437 10.75 8.36 -35.89
CA ALA A 437 11.72 8.77 -36.89
C ALA A 437 11.39 8.27 -38.30
N LYS A 438 10.66 7.16 -38.42
CA LYS A 438 10.30 6.52 -39.70
C LYS A 438 8.88 6.85 -40.16
N SER A 439 8.11 7.58 -39.35
CA SER A 439 6.72 7.92 -39.63
C SER A 439 6.51 8.89 -40.80
N GLN A 440 7.58 9.55 -41.28
CA GLN A 440 7.54 10.58 -42.33
C GLN A 440 6.59 11.76 -42.03
N ALA A 441 6.28 12.01 -40.75
CA ALA A 441 5.34 13.06 -40.35
C ALA A 441 5.77 14.48 -40.79
N LEU A 442 7.08 14.76 -40.81
CA LEU A 442 7.60 16.06 -41.26
C LEU A 442 7.37 16.31 -42.75
N GLU A 443 7.07 15.29 -43.55
CA GLU A 443 6.75 15.40 -44.98
C GLU A 443 5.25 15.55 -45.24
N SER A 444 4.40 15.39 -44.21
CA SER A 444 2.94 15.50 -44.24
C SER A 444 2.42 16.88 -43.79
N SER A 445 1.12 17.13 -43.97
CA SER A 445 0.39 18.27 -43.39
C SER A 445 -0.68 17.83 -42.38
N LEU A 446 -1.23 18.77 -41.61
CA LEU A 446 -2.25 18.52 -40.56
C LEU A 446 -3.69 18.78 -41.06
N TRP A 447 -4.09 18.10 -42.13
CA TRP A 447 -5.44 18.22 -42.69
C TRP A 447 -6.54 17.85 -41.69
N GLU A 448 -6.24 17.00 -40.71
CA GLU A 448 -7.21 16.57 -39.70
C GLU A 448 -7.74 17.75 -38.87
N LEU A 449 -6.88 18.72 -38.57
CA LEU A 449 -7.27 19.91 -37.81
C LEU A 449 -8.09 20.89 -38.63
N GLU A 450 -7.91 20.91 -39.95
CA GLU A 450 -8.74 21.68 -40.87
C GLU A 450 -10.15 21.09 -40.95
N VAL A 451 -10.28 19.76 -41.03
CA VAL A 451 -11.58 19.07 -40.97
C VAL A 451 -12.35 19.41 -39.68
N LEU A 452 -11.65 19.51 -38.54
CA LEU A 452 -12.27 19.88 -37.26
C LEU A 452 -12.80 21.31 -37.20
N GLN A 453 -12.44 22.20 -38.14
CA GLN A 453 -13.03 23.54 -38.23
C GLN A 453 -14.51 23.50 -38.65
N GLN A 454 -14.99 22.37 -39.18
CA GLN A 454 -16.39 22.14 -39.53
C GLN A 454 -17.08 21.16 -38.56
N HIS A 455 -16.55 20.99 -37.36
CA HIS A 455 -17.12 20.10 -36.34
C HIS A 455 -18.48 20.61 -35.83
N TYR A 456 -19.37 19.70 -35.43
CA TYR A 456 -20.73 20.07 -34.97
C TYR A 456 -20.75 20.89 -33.67
N HIS A 457 -19.71 20.77 -32.84
CA HIS A 457 -19.59 21.46 -31.56
C HIS A 457 -18.83 22.78 -31.68
N GLY A 458 -19.46 23.90 -31.32
CA GLY A 458 -18.92 25.25 -31.48
C GLY A 458 -17.57 25.49 -30.79
N ASP A 459 -17.34 24.95 -29.59
CA ASP A 459 -16.02 25.09 -28.92
C ASP A 459 -14.88 24.38 -29.64
N VAL A 460 -15.17 23.23 -30.27
CA VAL A 460 -14.16 22.49 -31.03
C VAL A 460 -13.79 23.30 -32.28
N VAL A 461 -14.79 23.88 -32.96
CA VAL A 461 -14.58 24.80 -34.09
C VAL A 461 -13.76 26.01 -33.66
N ARG A 462 -14.08 26.63 -32.51
CA ARG A 462 -13.31 27.74 -31.96
C ARG A 462 -11.85 27.35 -31.71
N ALA A 463 -11.60 26.19 -31.11
CA ALA A 463 -10.27 25.69 -30.84
C ALA A 463 -9.49 25.37 -32.12
N ALA A 464 -10.12 24.71 -33.10
CA ALA A 464 -9.49 24.36 -34.39
C ALA A 464 -9.13 25.60 -35.22
N ASN A 465 -9.99 26.64 -35.18
CA ASN A 465 -9.73 27.92 -35.86
C ASN A 465 -8.55 28.72 -35.28
N VAL A 466 -7.96 28.31 -34.15
CA VAL A 466 -6.72 28.93 -33.65
C VAL A 466 -5.56 28.66 -34.61
N ILE A 467 -5.59 27.55 -35.35
CA ILE A 467 -4.51 27.11 -36.26
C ILE A 467 -4.46 27.94 -37.55
N SER A 468 -5.61 28.44 -38.01
CA SER A 468 -5.69 29.31 -39.19
C SER A 468 -5.25 30.76 -38.90
N ARG A 469 -5.08 31.11 -37.61
CA ARG A 469 -4.54 32.40 -37.17
C ARG A 469 -3.06 32.27 -36.87
N ALA A 470 -2.35 33.40 -36.91
CA ALA A 470 -0.97 33.44 -36.42
C ALA A 470 -0.93 33.02 -34.94
N LEU A 471 -0.33 31.87 -34.65
CA LEU A 471 -0.18 31.37 -33.29
C LEU A 471 0.66 32.36 -32.48
N SER A 472 0.07 32.93 -31.42
CA SER A 472 0.78 33.76 -30.46
C SER A 472 1.85 32.94 -29.72
N ALA A 473 2.83 33.63 -29.15
CA ALA A 473 3.90 33.00 -28.37
C ALA A 473 3.44 32.46 -27.00
N GLN A 474 2.27 32.88 -26.50
CA GLN A 474 1.76 32.45 -25.20
C GLN A 474 1.12 31.06 -25.29
N GLU A 475 1.53 30.16 -24.40
CA GLU A 475 0.95 28.81 -24.30
C GLU A 475 -0.46 28.85 -23.71
N SER A 476 -1.30 27.94 -24.18
CA SER A 476 -2.61 27.68 -23.59
C SER A 476 -2.43 26.71 -22.42
N ASP A 477 -3.01 27.02 -21.25
CA ASP A 477 -3.03 26.06 -20.14
C ASP A 477 -3.98 24.89 -20.49
N ILE A 478 -3.44 23.68 -20.45
CA ILE A 478 -4.18 22.43 -20.76
C ILE A 478 -4.68 21.78 -19.46
N SER A 479 -4.17 22.17 -18.29
CA SER A 479 -4.38 21.46 -17.02
C SER A 479 -5.86 21.31 -16.68
N GLY A 480 -6.64 22.40 -16.80
CA GLY A 480 -8.09 22.37 -16.59
C GLY A 480 -8.89 21.62 -17.65
N LEU A 481 -8.30 21.35 -18.83
CA LEU A 481 -8.96 20.64 -19.94
C LEU A 481 -8.79 19.12 -19.85
N LEU A 482 -7.84 18.64 -19.04
CA LEU A 482 -7.52 17.21 -18.89
C LEU A 482 -8.65 16.42 -18.21
N GLU A 483 -9.42 17.07 -17.33
CA GLU A 483 -10.44 16.43 -16.49
C GLU A 483 -11.87 16.58 -17.03
N ILE A 484 -12.08 17.34 -18.11
CA ILE A 484 -13.43 17.63 -18.62
C ILE A 484 -14.19 16.35 -18.91
N SER A 485 -15.36 16.23 -18.29
CA SER A 485 -16.27 15.11 -18.46
C SER A 485 -17.23 15.32 -19.63
N SER A 486 -17.75 14.24 -20.22
CA SER A 486 -18.74 14.33 -21.30
C SER A 486 -20.02 15.07 -20.88
N SER A 487 -20.38 15.01 -19.60
CA SER A 487 -21.52 15.73 -19.00
C SER A 487 -21.30 17.24 -18.96
N GLU A 488 -20.08 17.70 -18.67
CA GLU A 488 -19.77 19.13 -18.63
C GLU A 488 -19.87 19.77 -20.01
N VAL A 489 -19.34 19.11 -21.04
CA VAL A 489 -19.43 19.60 -22.43
C VAL A 489 -20.87 19.69 -22.91
N ARG A 490 -21.73 18.76 -22.48
CA ARG A 490 -23.16 18.79 -22.79
C ARG A 490 -23.90 19.93 -22.08
N ASN A 491 -23.44 20.36 -20.92
CA ASN A 491 -24.06 21.44 -20.15
C ASN A 491 -23.58 22.83 -20.59
N SER A 492 -22.47 22.92 -21.32
CA SER A 492 -21.89 24.16 -21.86
C SER A 492 -22.29 24.48 -23.30
N SER A 493 -22.96 23.53 -23.98
CA SER A 493 -23.51 23.69 -25.34
C SER A 493 -24.98 24.09 -25.30
#